data_AF-A0A498PW10-F1
#
_entry.id   AF-A0A498PW10-F1
#
_cell.length_a   1.000
_cell.length_b   1.000
_cell.length_c   1.000
_cell.angle_alpha   90.00
_cell.angle_beta   90.00
_cell.angle_gamma   90.00
#
_symmetry.space_group_name_H-M   'P 1'
#
loop_
_entity.id
_entity.type
_entity.pdbx_description
1 polymer ?
#
loop_
_entity_poly.entity_id
_entity_poly.type
_entity_poly.pdbx_seq_one_letter_code
_entity_poly.pdbx_strand_id
1 'polypeptide(L)'
;MASTARLRVAVVGAGPAGVYAARHLLGVDGGTYVAGRTAPLTDRAVEVDLFERLPTPYGLVRAGVAPDHPEKKLMGQLFDAIARRPEFRFFGNV
;
A
#
# COMPACT_ATOMS: atom_id res chain seq x y z
N MET A 1 13.63 22.57 -14.32
CA MET A 1 13.19 21.27 -14.90
C MET A 1 12.83 20.35 -13.74
N ALA A 2 11.59 19.86 -13.67
CA ALA A 2 11.20 18.91 -12.63
C ALA A 2 12.08 17.65 -12.75
N SER A 3 12.54 17.11 -11.63
CA SER A 3 13.37 15.90 -11.61
C SER A 3 12.63 14.73 -12.23
N THR A 4 13.20 14.13 -13.27
CA THR A 4 12.69 12.93 -13.95
C THR A 4 12.91 11.66 -13.13
N ALA A 5 13.65 11.74 -12.02
CA ALA A 5 13.92 10.59 -11.18
C ALA A 5 12.63 10.10 -10.52
N ARG A 6 12.42 8.78 -10.47
CA ARG A 6 11.31 8.16 -9.75
C ARG A 6 11.37 8.52 -8.26
N LEU A 7 10.21 8.71 -7.63
CA LEU A 7 10.10 8.85 -6.19
C LEU A 7 10.06 7.44 -5.57
N ARG A 8 11.06 7.07 -4.78
CA ARG A 8 11.09 5.79 -4.07
C ARG A 8 10.66 6.01 -2.64
N VAL A 9 9.63 5.30 -2.19
CA VAL A 9 9.02 5.47 -0.86
C VAL A 9 9.12 4.16 -0.10
N ALA A 10 9.74 4.20 1.08
CA ALA A 10 9.70 3.11 2.04
C ALA A 10 8.49 3.30 2.97
N VAL A 11 7.69 2.25 3.12
CA VAL A 11 6.58 2.20 4.09
C VAL A 11 6.93 1.13 5.12
N VAL A 12 6.94 1.50 6.40
CA VAL A 12 7.28 0.58 7.50
C VAL A 12 6.00 0.12 8.19
N GLY A 13 5.73 -1.18 8.10
CA GLY A 13 4.55 -1.87 8.60
C GLY A 13 3.55 -2.22 7.48
N ALA A 14 3.23 -3.50 7.33
CA ALA A 14 2.30 -4.02 6.32
C ALA A 14 0.87 -4.23 6.87
N GLY A 15 0.50 -3.48 7.91
CA GLY A 15 -0.89 -3.37 8.37
C GLY A 15 -1.76 -2.48 7.45
N PRO A 16 -3.05 -2.28 7.78
CA PRO A 16 -3.98 -1.48 6.97
C PRO A 16 -3.45 -0.11 6.55
N ALA A 17 -2.86 0.64 7.50
CA ALA A 17 -2.32 1.97 7.22
C ALA A 17 -1.22 1.95 6.15
N GLY A 18 -0.29 0.99 6.23
CA GLY A 18 0.79 0.86 5.25
C GLY A 18 0.28 0.45 3.87
N VAL A 19 -0.66 -0.50 3.80
CA VAL A 19 -1.25 -0.95 2.54
C VAL A 19 -2.07 0.17 1.88
N TYR A 20 -2.86 0.93 2.63
CA TYR A 20 -3.58 2.10 2.10
C TYR A 20 -2.63 3.19 1.61
N ALA A 21 -1.59 3.51 2.38
CA ALA A 21 -0.59 4.49 1.96
C ALA A 21 0.07 4.07 0.64
N ALA A 22 0.51 2.80 0.53
CA ALA A 22 1.09 2.24 -0.69
C ALA A 22 0.11 2.36 -1.88
N ARG A 23 -1.16 2.00 -1.69
CA ARG A 23 -2.19 2.10 -2.73
C ARG A 23 -2.35 3.52 -3.27
N HIS A 24 -2.41 4.50 -2.37
CA HIS A 24 -2.57 5.91 -2.74
C HIS A 24 -1.32 6.48 -3.42
N LEU A 25 -0.13 6.12 -2.93
CA LEU A 25 1.16 6.49 -3.52
C LEU A 25 1.33 5.92 -4.93
N LEU A 26 0.90 4.68 -5.15
CA LEU A 26 0.94 4.00 -6.45
C LEU A 26 -0.14 4.46 -7.43
N GLY A 27 -1.05 5.35 -7.01
CA GLY A 27 -2.09 5.87 -7.89
C GLY A 27 -3.14 4.82 -8.33
N VAL A 28 -3.32 3.74 -7.56
CA VAL A 28 -4.27 2.68 -7.91
C VAL A 28 -5.69 3.26 -8.01
N ASP A 29 -6.45 2.83 -9.01
CA ASP A 29 -7.82 3.28 -9.30
C ASP A 29 -7.95 4.81 -9.46
N GLY A 30 -6.92 5.44 -10.01
CA GLY A 30 -6.90 6.88 -10.29
C GLY A 30 -6.28 7.74 -9.17
N GLY A 31 -5.94 7.14 -8.02
CA GLY A 31 -5.17 7.77 -6.96
C GLY A 31 -5.99 8.14 -5.73
N THR A 32 -5.83 9.36 -5.24
CA THR A 32 -6.37 9.83 -3.96
C THR A 32 -7.41 10.90 -4.19
N TYR A 33 -8.52 10.85 -3.46
CA TYR A 33 -9.51 11.92 -3.50
C TYR A 33 -9.00 13.13 -2.71
N VAL A 34 -8.64 14.19 -3.42
CA VAL A 34 -8.10 15.44 -2.87
C VAL A 34 -8.66 16.63 -3.67
N ALA A 35 -8.98 17.72 -2.98
CA ALA A 35 -9.48 18.95 -3.61
C ALA A 35 -10.68 18.73 -4.57
N GLY A 36 -11.63 17.86 -4.19
CA GLY A 36 -12.87 17.63 -4.92
C GLY A 36 -12.77 16.68 -6.13
N ARG A 37 -11.63 16.01 -6.33
CA ARG A 37 -11.44 15.03 -7.42
C ARG A 37 -10.48 13.91 -7.02
N THR A 38 -10.55 12.79 -7.72
CA THR A 38 -9.53 11.73 -7.62
C THR A 38 -8.33 12.09 -8.49
N ALA A 39 -7.14 12.12 -7.90
CA ALA A 39 -5.90 12.48 -8.59
C ALA A 39 -4.67 11.76 -7.98
N PRO A 40 -3.59 11.58 -8.75
CA PRO A 40 -2.29 11.18 -8.21
C PRO A 40 -1.80 12.18 -7.14
N LEU A 41 -1.11 11.68 -6.12
CA LEU A 41 -0.51 12.52 -5.07
C LEU A 41 0.71 13.31 -5.57
N THR A 42 1.32 12.87 -6.67
CA THR A 42 2.48 13.48 -7.30
C THR A 42 2.44 13.22 -8.80
N ASP A 43 3.07 14.10 -9.57
CA ASP A 43 3.34 13.99 -11.00
C ASP A 43 4.52 13.05 -11.32
N ARG A 44 5.29 12.64 -10.31
CA ARG A 44 6.42 11.71 -10.46
C ARG A 44 5.94 10.26 -10.48
N ALA A 45 6.62 9.42 -11.25
CA ALA A 45 6.47 7.97 -11.11
C ALA A 45 6.95 7.52 -9.72
N VAL A 46 6.15 6.70 -9.03
CA VAL A 46 6.40 6.27 -7.64
C VAL A 46 6.70 4.78 -7.59
N GLU A 47 7.72 4.41 -6.82
CA GLU A 47 7.98 3.03 -6.39
C GLU A 47 7.78 2.91 -4.89
N VAL A 48 7.18 1.82 -4.44
CA VAL A 48 6.89 1.59 -3.01
C VAL A 48 7.52 0.29 -2.55
N ASP A 49 8.34 0.39 -1.50
CA ASP A 49 8.90 -0.73 -0.76
C ASP A 49 8.20 -0.84 0.60
N LEU A 50 7.44 -1.91 0.81
CA LEU A 50 6.71 -2.17 2.05
C LEU A 50 7.48 -3.15 2.93
N PHE A 51 7.97 -2.67 4.07
CA PHE A 51 8.74 -3.45 5.03
C PHE A 51 7.86 -3.93 6.18
N GLU A 52 8.02 -5.18 6.60
CA GLU A 52 7.27 -5.78 7.70
C GLU A 52 8.14 -6.71 8.53
N ARG A 53 8.01 -6.60 9.86
CA ARG A 53 8.73 -7.43 10.82
C ARG A 53 8.33 -8.89 10.72
N LEU A 54 7.07 -9.18 10.42
CA LEU A 54 6.57 -10.55 10.25
C LEU A 54 6.76 -11.05 8.80
N PRO A 55 6.84 -12.37 8.58
CA PRO A 55 6.88 -12.91 7.21
C PRO A 55 5.54 -12.75 6.47
N THR A 56 4.46 -12.40 7.18
CA THR A 56 3.12 -12.24 6.63
C THR A 56 2.63 -10.81 6.74
N PRO A 57 1.98 -10.25 5.69
CA PRO A 57 1.41 -8.92 5.73
C PRO A 57 0.08 -8.89 6.54
N TYR A 58 -0.63 -7.75 6.44
CA TYR A 58 -1.97 -7.45 6.98
C TYR A 58 -2.02 -7.02 8.44
N GLY A 59 -0.94 -7.19 9.21
CA GLY A 59 -0.87 -6.76 10.61
C GLY A 59 -2.09 -7.21 11.43
N LEU A 60 -2.77 -6.27 12.07
CA LEU A 60 -3.94 -6.56 12.91
C LEU A 60 -5.13 -7.15 12.14
N VAL A 61 -5.23 -6.98 10.81
CA VAL A 61 -6.30 -7.67 10.06
C VAL A 61 -6.11 -9.18 10.08
N ARG A 62 -4.85 -9.65 10.08
CA ARG A 62 -4.53 -11.07 10.23
C ARG A 62 -4.52 -11.50 11.70
N ALA A 63 -3.81 -10.76 12.55
CA ALA A 63 -3.47 -11.19 13.90
C ALA A 63 -4.36 -10.63 15.03
N GLY A 64 -5.18 -9.61 14.74
CA GLY A 64 -6.01 -8.92 15.73
C GLY A 64 -7.51 -9.11 15.52
N VAL A 65 -7.99 -9.04 14.28
CA VAL A 65 -9.41 -9.24 13.96
C VAL A 65 -9.83 -10.66 14.36
N ALA A 66 -10.86 -10.71 15.20
CA ALA A 66 -11.38 -11.95 15.74
C ALA A 66 -11.77 -12.95 14.63
N PRO A 67 -11.62 -14.27 14.88
CA PRO A 67 -11.83 -15.29 13.85
C PRO A 67 -13.30 -15.42 13.39
N ASP A 68 -14.24 -15.03 14.25
CA ASP A 68 -15.69 -14.97 13.98
C ASP A 68 -16.12 -13.72 13.19
N HIS A 69 -15.18 -12.84 12.85
CA HIS A 69 -15.41 -11.63 12.04
C HIS A 69 -14.68 -11.66 10.69
N PRO A 70 -14.92 -12.67 9.82
CA PRO A 70 -14.24 -12.79 8.53
C PRO A 70 -14.54 -11.62 7.59
N GLU A 71 -15.70 -10.97 7.71
CA GLU A 71 -16.09 -9.79 6.94
C GLU A 71 -15.18 -8.58 7.18
N LYS A 72 -14.52 -8.50 8.34
CA LYS A 72 -13.53 -7.46 8.64
C LYS A 72 -12.12 -7.81 8.14
N LYS A 73 -11.94 -8.99 7.53
CA LYS A 73 -10.64 -9.47 7.00
C LYS A 73 -10.43 -9.22 5.50
N LEU A 74 -11.22 -8.34 4.89
CA LEU A 74 -11.23 -8.06 3.45
C LEU A 74 -10.03 -7.24 2.92
N MET A 75 -8.85 -7.33 3.55
CA MET A 75 -7.64 -6.64 3.08
C MET A 75 -6.89 -7.35 1.95
N GLY A 76 -7.15 -8.63 1.75
CA GLY A 76 -6.48 -9.41 0.71
C GLY A 76 -6.64 -8.77 -0.68
N GLN A 77 -7.86 -8.34 -1.03
CA GLN A 77 -8.13 -7.71 -2.32
C GLN A 77 -7.35 -6.40 -2.53
N LEU A 78 -7.25 -5.57 -1.48
CA LEU A 78 -6.52 -4.30 -1.52
C LEU A 78 -5.03 -4.55 -1.74
N PHE A 79 -4.47 -5.49 -0.99
CA PHE A 79 -3.07 -5.87 -1.10
C PHE A 79 -2.77 -6.52 -2.44
N ASP A 80 -3.61 -7.42 -2.91
CA ASP A 80 -3.46 -8.06 -4.22
C ASP A 80 -3.46 -7.02 -5.35
N ALA A 81 -4.27 -5.96 -5.23
CA ALA A 81 -4.29 -4.87 -6.21
C ALA A 81 -2.95 -4.13 -6.29
N ILE A 82 -2.30 -3.84 -5.16
CA ILE A 82 -0.96 -3.22 -5.15
C ILE A 82 0.15 -4.22 -5.46
N ALA A 83 0.04 -5.48 -5.02
CA ALA A 83 1.05 -6.51 -5.22
C ALA A 83 1.23 -6.91 -6.69
N ARG A 84 0.20 -6.69 -7.52
CA ARG A 84 0.27 -6.86 -8.98
C ARG A 84 1.01 -5.71 -9.70
N ARG A 85 1.35 -4.62 -9.01
CA ARG A 85 2.04 -3.47 -9.59
C ARG A 85 3.54 -3.75 -9.67
N PRO A 86 4.19 -3.56 -10.83
CA PRO A 86 5.65 -3.74 -10.93
C PRO A 86 6.44 -2.73 -10.08
N GLU A 87 5.82 -1.62 -9.69
CA GLU A 87 6.43 -0.58 -8.86
C GLU A 87 6.32 -0.87 -7.35
N PHE A 88 5.67 -1.97 -6.95
CA PHE A 88 5.51 -2.38 -5.56
C PHE A 88 6.40 -3.57 -5.22
N ARG A 89 7.05 -3.53 -4.05
CA ARG A 89 7.79 -4.66 -3.50
C ARG A 89 7.45 -4.85 -2.02
N PHE A 90 7.31 -6.09 -1.60
CA PHE A 90 7.10 -6.46 -0.20
C PHE A 90 8.34 -7.15 0.36
N PHE A 91 8.79 -6.70 1.52
CA PHE A 91 9.91 -7.25 2.27
C PHE A 91 9.43 -7.64 3.67
N GLY A 92 9.05 -8.91 3.83
CA GLY A 92 8.72 -9.47 5.14
C GLY A 92 9.95 -9.95 5.89
N ASN A 93 9.83 -10.10 7.21
CA ASN A 93 10.91 -10.48 8.12
C ASN A 93 12.09 -9.48 8.11
N VAL A 94 11.78 -8.18 8.09
CA VAL A 94 12.74 -7.06 8.14
C VAL A 94 12.46 -6.15 9.34
#